data_AF-A0ABD3XFZ7-F1
#
_entry.id   AF-A0ABD3XFZ7-F1
#
_cell.length_a   1.000
_cell.length_b   1.000
_cell.length_c   1.000
_cell.angle_alpha   90.00
_cell.angle_beta   90.00
_cell.angle_gamma   90.00
#
_symmetry.space_group_name_H-M   'P 1'
#
loop_
_entity.id
_entity.type
_entity.pdbx_description
1 polymer ?
#
loop_
_entity_poly.entity_id
_entity_poly.type
_entity_poly.pdbx_seq_one_letter_code
_entity_poly.pdbx_strand_id
1 'polypeptide(L)'
;MNEIRTELHKISGYIPDLWIGGSDIHHNDTFYWQNGIAVRPYANWGTHQQQPNDPHYHDQDCIILHRTDNYTWYDEPCYRVYGFICEHPLPAVHTGTPHSQPCESHPGFQLLEHNLGCVEYVRIPIDLDTARNYCRIFDSHLVTIESEAKQRAIFRFMTSHNASATSWIGLVSTKPGTHSRHDWRWEAGVPYSYSNWDHIDPDADGNCIIIYTNGQWRDRACTEHHSFMCEKNQS
;
A
#
# COMPACT_ATOMS: atom_id res chain seq x y z
N MET A 1 -25.31 -11.09 3.25
CA MET A 1 -25.03 -12.41 2.62
C MET A 1 -25.49 -12.47 1.16
N ASN A 2 -26.79 -12.34 0.86
CA ASN A 2 -27.28 -12.25 -0.55
C ASN A 2 -26.67 -11.08 -1.34
N GLU A 3 -26.30 -9.98 -0.67
CA GLU A 3 -25.69 -8.81 -1.31
C GLU A 3 -24.29 -9.10 -1.86
N ILE A 4 -23.39 -9.76 -1.11
CA ILE A 4 -22.02 -10.06 -1.57
C ILE A 4 -22.06 -10.86 -2.87
N ARG A 5 -22.84 -11.94 -2.92
CA ARG A 5 -23.02 -12.74 -4.13
C ARG A 5 -23.57 -11.91 -5.30
N THR A 6 -24.53 -11.04 -5.03
CA THR A 6 -25.15 -10.19 -6.05
C THR A 6 -24.15 -9.17 -6.60
N GLU A 7 -23.38 -8.51 -5.73
CA GLU A 7 -22.37 -7.53 -6.14
C GLU A 7 -21.21 -8.18 -6.89
N LEU A 8 -20.72 -9.32 -6.42
CA LEU A 8 -19.68 -10.06 -7.11
C LEU A 8 -20.16 -10.44 -8.54
N HIS A 9 -21.41 -10.89 -8.71
CA HIS A 9 -21.95 -11.27 -10.02
C HIS A 9 -22.07 -10.10 -11.01
N LYS A 10 -22.16 -8.86 -10.53
CA LYS A 10 -22.11 -7.67 -11.39
C LYS A 10 -20.71 -7.44 -11.99
N ILE A 11 -19.67 -7.91 -11.31
CA ILE A 11 -18.27 -7.74 -11.72
C ILE A 11 -17.86 -8.83 -12.71
N SER A 12 -18.29 -10.07 -12.51
CA SER A 12 -17.96 -11.20 -13.39
C SER A 12 -19.07 -12.26 -13.40
N GLY A 13 -19.35 -12.81 -14.59
CA GLY A 13 -20.31 -13.91 -14.76
C GLY A 13 -19.89 -15.21 -14.07
N TYR A 14 -18.60 -15.39 -13.80
CA TYR A 14 -18.05 -16.46 -12.97
C TYR A 14 -17.11 -15.89 -11.92
N ILE A 15 -17.28 -16.32 -10.67
CA ILE A 15 -16.59 -15.75 -9.52
C ILE A 15 -15.98 -16.91 -8.77
N PRO A 16 -14.64 -17.04 -8.73
CA PRO A 16 -13.96 -18.14 -8.07
C PRO A 16 -14.05 -18.00 -6.55
N ASP A 17 -13.36 -18.89 -5.85
CA ASP A 17 -13.00 -18.65 -4.45
C ASP A 17 -12.11 -17.40 -4.36
N LEU A 18 -12.30 -16.60 -3.32
CA LEU A 18 -11.65 -15.30 -3.17
C LEU A 18 -11.05 -15.16 -1.78
N TRP A 19 -9.80 -14.71 -1.69
CA TRP A 19 -9.19 -14.29 -0.44
C TRP A 19 -9.89 -13.07 0.15
N ILE A 20 -10.04 -13.08 1.48
CA ILE A 20 -10.37 -11.92 2.31
C ILE A 20 -9.28 -11.72 3.36
N GLY A 21 -9.22 -10.55 3.98
CA GLY A 21 -8.08 -10.13 4.81
C GLY A 21 -7.96 -10.79 6.19
N GLY A 22 -8.60 -11.93 6.44
CA GLY A 22 -8.57 -12.61 7.73
C GLY A 22 -7.53 -13.72 7.76
N SER A 23 -6.76 -13.82 8.84
CA SER A 23 -5.79 -14.90 9.04
C SER A 23 -5.47 -15.13 10.52
N ASP A 24 -4.94 -16.31 10.86
CA ASP A 24 -4.43 -16.65 12.20
C ASP A 24 -2.94 -17.04 12.22
N ILE A 25 -2.19 -16.77 11.13
CA ILE A 25 -0.73 -17.03 10.94
C ILE A 25 0.15 -16.65 12.16
N HIS A 26 -0.26 -15.66 12.94
CA HIS A 26 0.49 -15.14 14.09
C HIS A 26 -0.19 -15.39 15.45
N HIS A 27 -1.30 -16.13 15.47
CA HIS A 27 -2.21 -16.22 16.61
C HIS A 27 -2.86 -17.60 16.67
N ASN A 28 -2.50 -18.40 17.68
CA ASN A 28 -3.04 -19.75 17.84
C ASN A 28 -4.59 -19.77 17.83
N ASP A 29 -5.15 -20.34 16.77
CA ASP A 29 -6.57 -20.63 16.57
C ASP A 29 -7.50 -19.40 16.68
N THR A 30 -6.95 -18.20 16.48
CA THR A 30 -7.68 -16.94 16.59
C THR A 30 -7.43 -16.08 15.38
N PHE A 31 -8.44 -15.96 14.52
CA PHE A 31 -8.37 -15.16 13.31
C PHE A 31 -8.49 -13.65 13.57
N TYR A 32 -7.62 -12.90 12.92
CA TYR A 32 -7.60 -11.44 12.92
C TYR A 32 -7.66 -10.91 11.48
N TRP A 33 -8.30 -9.76 11.30
CA TRP A 33 -8.18 -8.97 10.09
C TRP A 33 -6.79 -8.34 10.00
N GLN A 34 -6.36 -7.96 8.80
CA GLN A 34 -5.07 -7.28 8.55
C GLN A 34 -4.84 -6.00 9.40
N ASN A 35 -5.91 -5.39 9.92
CA ASN A 35 -5.83 -4.23 10.82
C ASN A 35 -5.68 -4.58 12.31
N GLY A 36 -5.55 -5.87 12.66
CA GLY A 36 -5.38 -6.35 14.03
C GLY A 36 -6.68 -6.51 14.84
N ILE A 37 -7.85 -6.31 14.22
CA ILE A 37 -9.15 -6.55 14.87
C ILE A 37 -9.53 -8.02 14.73
N ALA A 38 -9.96 -8.66 15.82
CA ALA A 38 -10.44 -10.04 15.78
C ALA A 38 -11.67 -10.16 14.87
N VAL A 39 -11.79 -11.26 14.12
CA VAL A 39 -12.95 -11.44 13.23
C VAL A 39 -14.27 -11.50 14.01
N ARG A 40 -14.25 -11.96 15.26
CA ARG A 40 -15.42 -11.95 16.16
C ARG A 40 -15.73 -10.52 16.63
N PRO A 41 -17.01 -10.12 16.72
CA PRO A 41 -18.18 -10.98 16.93
C PRO A 41 -18.87 -11.51 15.66
N TYR A 42 -18.55 -11.00 14.48
CA TYR A 42 -19.18 -11.46 13.23
C TYR A 42 -18.33 -12.55 12.57
N ALA A 43 -18.86 -13.76 12.49
CA ALA A 43 -18.21 -14.84 11.77
C ALA A 43 -19.22 -15.57 10.88
N ASN A 44 -18.79 -15.92 9.67
CA ASN A 44 -19.63 -16.56 8.67
C ASN A 44 -18.99 -17.86 8.15
N TRP A 45 -18.40 -18.64 9.07
CA TRP A 45 -17.77 -19.92 8.76
C TRP A 45 -18.72 -20.91 8.09
N GLY A 46 -18.19 -21.65 7.11
CA GLY A 46 -18.91 -22.73 6.45
C GLY A 46 -19.32 -23.82 7.43
N THR A 47 -20.58 -24.26 7.34
CA THR A 47 -21.05 -25.37 8.19
C THR A 47 -20.59 -26.72 7.63
N HIS A 48 -20.27 -26.77 6.34
CA HIS A 48 -19.72 -27.95 5.69
C HIS A 48 -18.26 -28.14 6.10
N GLN A 49 -17.93 -29.36 6.54
CA GLN A 49 -16.65 -29.75 7.15
C GLN A 49 -16.31 -29.09 8.49
N GLN A 50 -17.23 -28.36 9.14
CA GLN A 50 -17.03 -27.77 10.49
C GLN A 50 -15.92 -26.71 10.52
N GLN A 51 -15.97 -25.75 9.60
CA GLN A 51 -14.96 -24.69 9.47
C GLN A 51 -14.94 -23.75 10.70
N PRO A 52 -13.76 -23.24 11.12
CA PRO A 52 -12.44 -23.66 10.64
C PRO A 52 -12.13 -25.09 11.07
N ASN A 53 -11.69 -25.94 10.15
CA ASN A 53 -11.75 -27.39 10.32
C ASN A 53 -10.40 -28.08 10.56
N ASP A 54 -9.30 -27.31 10.54
CA ASP A 54 -7.97 -27.83 10.84
C ASP A 54 -7.26 -27.12 12.01
N PRO A 55 -7.79 -27.24 13.24
CA PRO A 55 -7.13 -26.68 14.42
C PRO A 55 -5.87 -27.48 14.84
N HIS A 56 -5.39 -28.47 14.06
CA HIS A 56 -4.37 -29.43 14.53
C HIS A 56 -3.13 -29.55 13.62
N TYR A 57 -3.23 -29.20 12.33
CA TYR A 57 -2.08 -29.23 11.42
C TYR A 57 -1.52 -27.84 11.09
N HIS A 58 -2.19 -26.74 11.50
CA HIS A 58 -1.73 -25.35 11.38
C HIS A 58 -1.22 -24.98 9.96
N ASP A 59 -1.82 -25.55 8.93
CA ASP A 59 -1.44 -25.25 7.55
C ASP A 59 -2.51 -24.43 6.80
N GLN A 60 -3.65 -24.16 7.44
CA GLN A 60 -4.80 -23.43 6.87
C GLN A 60 -5.04 -22.11 7.60
N ASP A 61 -4.13 -21.16 7.45
CA ASP A 61 -4.16 -19.96 8.28
C ASP A 61 -4.88 -18.76 7.64
N CYS A 62 -5.40 -18.90 6.41
CA CYS A 62 -5.96 -17.80 5.63
C CYS A 62 -7.43 -18.00 5.27
N ILE A 63 -8.23 -16.93 5.32
CA ILE A 63 -9.68 -17.00 5.07
C ILE A 63 -10.02 -16.73 3.60
N ILE A 64 -10.78 -17.63 2.98
CA ILE A 64 -11.46 -17.41 1.69
C ILE A 64 -12.97 -17.25 1.84
N LEU A 65 -13.61 -16.64 0.84
CA LEU A 65 -15.02 -16.82 0.53
C LEU A 65 -15.17 -18.03 -0.41
N HIS A 66 -15.81 -19.09 0.06
CA HIS A 66 -15.95 -20.33 -0.68
C HIS A 66 -17.18 -20.32 -1.61
N ARG A 67 -16.96 -20.37 -2.91
CA ARG A 67 -17.96 -20.20 -3.97
C ARG A 67 -19.08 -21.24 -3.89
N THR A 68 -18.73 -22.50 -3.60
CA THR A 68 -19.69 -23.61 -3.60
C THR A 68 -20.53 -23.69 -2.33
N ASP A 69 -20.16 -22.97 -1.27
CA ASP A 69 -20.92 -22.87 -0.02
C ASP A 69 -21.47 -21.45 0.19
N ASN A 70 -22.03 -20.85 -0.87
CA ASN A 70 -22.68 -19.54 -0.81
C ASN A 70 -21.80 -18.43 -0.20
N TYR A 71 -20.49 -18.48 -0.45
CA TYR A 71 -19.49 -17.53 0.04
C TYR A 71 -19.41 -17.44 1.57
N THR A 72 -19.61 -18.57 2.26
CA THR A 72 -19.17 -18.74 3.65
C THR A 72 -17.64 -18.76 3.73
N TRP A 73 -17.13 -18.55 4.94
CA TRP A 73 -15.70 -18.48 5.22
C TRP A 73 -15.12 -19.88 5.36
N TYR A 74 -14.00 -20.09 4.68
CA TYR A 74 -13.20 -21.29 4.82
C TYR A 74 -11.77 -20.91 5.20
N ASP A 75 -11.16 -21.69 6.09
CA ASP A 75 -9.73 -21.66 6.31
C ASP A 75 -9.05 -22.49 5.20
N GLU A 76 -8.00 -21.94 4.61
CA GLU A 76 -7.27 -22.56 3.50
C GLU A 76 -5.77 -22.26 3.63
N PRO A 77 -4.90 -23.13 3.09
CA PRO A 77 -3.48 -22.84 3.08
C PRO A 77 -3.16 -21.57 2.30
N CYS A 78 -2.46 -20.65 2.97
CA CYS A 78 -2.15 -19.31 2.45
C CYS A 78 -1.36 -19.33 1.13
N TYR A 79 -0.68 -20.43 0.81
CA TYR A 79 0.09 -20.59 -0.43
C TYR A 79 -0.78 -20.91 -1.67
N ARG A 80 -2.10 -21.09 -1.51
CA ARG A 80 -2.99 -21.34 -2.65
C ARG A 80 -3.20 -20.08 -3.50
N VAL A 81 -3.46 -20.31 -4.79
CA VAL A 81 -3.65 -19.24 -5.77
C VAL A 81 -5.14 -18.99 -5.97
N TYR A 82 -5.65 -17.91 -5.39
CA TYR A 82 -7.01 -17.40 -5.59
C TYR A 82 -7.00 -15.92 -5.97
N GLY A 83 -8.13 -15.43 -6.50
CA GLY A 83 -8.37 -13.98 -6.56
C GLY A 83 -8.56 -13.40 -5.15
N PHE A 84 -8.58 -12.09 -5.01
CA PHE A 84 -8.74 -11.43 -3.71
C PHE A 84 -9.67 -10.22 -3.78
N ILE A 85 -10.26 -9.87 -2.63
CA ILE A 85 -11.06 -8.66 -2.47
C ILE A 85 -10.25 -7.65 -1.65
N CYS A 86 -10.13 -6.42 -2.16
CA CYS A 86 -9.60 -5.30 -1.41
C CYS A 86 -10.75 -4.51 -0.77
N GLU A 87 -10.60 -4.15 0.49
CA GLU A 87 -11.42 -3.14 1.14
C GLU A 87 -10.62 -1.84 1.22
N HIS A 88 -11.25 -0.72 0.85
CA HIS A 88 -10.72 0.61 1.11
C HIS A 88 -11.77 1.39 1.91
N PRO A 89 -11.35 2.24 2.87
CA PRO A 89 -12.28 3.14 3.51
C PRO A 89 -12.94 4.02 2.45
N LEU A 90 -14.27 4.10 2.49
CA LEU A 90 -14.97 5.16 1.77
C LEU A 90 -14.56 6.50 2.39
N PRO A 91 -14.50 7.59 1.59
CA PRO A 91 -14.44 8.92 2.18
C PRO A 91 -15.62 9.01 3.14
N ALA A 92 -15.36 9.38 4.39
CA ALA A 92 -16.44 9.58 5.35
C ALA A 92 -17.45 10.53 4.70
N VAL A 93 -18.70 10.06 4.51
CA VAL A 93 -19.79 10.93 4.06
C VAL A 93 -20.06 11.88 5.23
N HIS A 94 -19.32 12.99 5.25
CA HIS A 94 -19.51 14.04 6.23
C HIS A 94 -20.85 14.68 5.93
N THR A 95 -21.84 14.35 6.75
CA THR A 95 -23.10 15.07 6.82
C THR A 95 -22.82 16.51 7.26
N GLY A 96 -22.67 17.41 6.28
CA GLY A 96 -22.88 18.85 6.44
C GLY A 96 -21.77 19.64 7.14
N THR A 97 -20.61 19.77 6.50
CA THR A 97 -19.78 20.99 6.57
C THR A 97 -19.05 21.16 5.23
N PRO A 98 -18.82 22.40 4.74
CA PRO A 98 -18.02 22.62 3.54
C PRO A 98 -16.62 22.03 3.77
N HIS A 99 -16.24 21.05 2.95
CA HIS A 99 -14.90 20.44 2.94
C HIS A 99 -13.85 21.55 2.80
N SER A 100 -13.09 21.78 3.86
CA SER A 100 -12.15 22.91 3.98
C SER A 100 -10.70 22.47 4.01
N GLN A 101 -10.42 21.16 4.11
CA GLN A 101 -9.07 20.65 4.05
C GLN A 101 -8.76 20.04 2.68
N PRO A 102 -7.71 20.52 1.99
CA PRO A 102 -7.19 19.85 0.82
C PRO A 102 -6.82 18.42 1.22
N CYS A 103 -7.18 17.43 0.39
CA CYS A 103 -6.99 15.97 0.56
C CYS A 103 -8.15 15.15 1.17
N GLU A 104 -9.21 15.76 1.75
CA GLU A 104 -10.34 14.98 2.32
C GLU A 104 -11.11 14.13 1.29
N SER A 105 -11.04 14.50 0.00
CA SER A 105 -11.61 13.75 -1.12
C SER A 105 -10.85 12.45 -1.45
N HIS A 106 -9.72 12.19 -0.81
CA HIS A 106 -8.82 11.06 -1.11
C HIS A 106 -8.56 10.22 0.15
N PRO A 107 -9.36 9.16 0.40
CA PRO A 107 -9.15 8.27 1.55
C PRO A 107 -7.71 7.71 1.57
N GLY A 108 -7.06 7.74 2.73
CA GLY A 108 -5.66 7.30 2.90
C GLY A 108 -4.63 8.41 2.69
N PHE A 109 -4.96 9.47 1.95
CA PHE A 109 -4.07 10.60 1.75
C PHE A 109 -4.23 11.65 2.83
N GLN A 110 -3.10 12.22 3.26
CA GLN A 110 -3.04 13.26 4.28
C GLN A 110 -2.30 14.48 3.73
N LEU A 111 -2.74 15.66 4.15
CA LEU A 111 -2.16 16.92 3.75
C LEU A 111 -0.77 17.10 4.40
N LEU A 112 0.25 17.32 3.59
CA LEU A 112 1.55 17.77 4.08
C LEU A 112 1.47 19.20 4.62
N GLU A 113 2.30 19.49 5.62
CA GLU A 113 2.44 20.84 6.17
C GLU A 113 2.62 21.89 5.06
N HIS A 114 2.05 23.09 5.25
CA HIS A 114 2.09 24.19 4.29
C HIS A 114 1.48 23.89 2.92
N ASN A 115 0.55 22.93 2.85
CA ASN A 115 -0.14 22.53 1.61
C ASN A 115 0.83 22.04 0.54
N LEU A 116 1.89 21.32 0.92
CA LEU A 116 2.92 20.83 0.00
C LEU A 116 2.56 19.51 -0.73
N GLY A 117 1.27 19.16 -0.78
CA GLY A 117 0.76 17.96 -1.44
C GLY A 117 -0.08 17.07 -0.53
N CYS A 118 -0.79 16.11 -1.13
CA CYS A 118 -1.50 15.04 -0.43
C CYS A 118 -0.65 13.78 -0.51
N VAL A 119 -0.30 13.17 0.63
CA VAL A 119 0.58 11.99 0.67
C VAL A 119 -0.03 10.84 1.45
N GLU A 120 0.11 9.64 0.93
CA GLU A 120 -0.20 8.37 1.60
C GLU A 120 1.11 7.60 1.84
N TYR A 121 1.27 7.03 3.04
CA TYR A 121 2.39 6.13 3.36
C TYR A 121 1.95 4.67 3.26
N VAL A 122 2.60 3.89 2.40
CA VAL A 122 2.33 2.46 2.23
C VAL A 122 3.49 1.64 2.78
N ARG A 123 3.24 0.92 3.88
CA ARG A 123 4.28 0.16 4.61
C ARG A 123 4.76 -1.09 3.88
N ILE A 124 4.01 -1.59 2.91
CA ILE A 124 4.28 -2.86 2.22
C ILE A 124 5.57 -2.75 1.41
N PRO A 125 6.62 -3.55 1.70
CA PRO A 125 7.87 -3.49 0.97
C PRO A 125 7.74 -4.24 -0.37
N ILE A 126 7.87 -3.51 -1.48
CA ILE A 126 7.75 -4.05 -2.85
C ILE A 126 8.77 -3.38 -3.79
N ASP A 127 8.94 -3.92 -5.00
CA ASP A 127 9.79 -3.32 -6.04
C ASP A 127 9.21 -2.01 -6.58
N LEU A 128 10.05 -1.19 -7.23
CA LEU A 128 9.64 0.14 -7.69
C LEU A 128 8.50 0.08 -8.71
N ASP A 129 8.52 -0.88 -9.64
CA ASP A 129 7.53 -0.94 -10.71
C ASP A 129 6.15 -1.29 -10.13
N THR A 130 6.09 -2.21 -9.16
CA THR A 130 4.87 -2.54 -8.43
C THR A 130 4.39 -1.36 -7.58
N ALA A 131 5.28 -0.66 -6.86
CA ALA A 131 4.93 0.54 -6.09
C ALA A 131 4.37 1.66 -6.98
N ARG A 132 4.99 1.89 -8.14
CA ARG A 132 4.53 2.87 -9.13
C ARG A 132 3.12 2.53 -9.61
N ASN A 133 2.85 1.26 -9.91
CA ASN A 133 1.53 0.82 -10.35
C ASN A 133 0.48 0.95 -9.24
N TYR A 134 0.86 0.69 -7.98
CA TYR A 134 -0.02 0.94 -6.84
C TYR A 134 -0.47 2.40 -6.80
N CYS A 135 0.46 3.36 -6.83
CA CYS A 135 0.08 4.77 -6.81
C CYS A 135 -0.83 5.15 -8.00
N ARG A 136 -0.53 4.62 -9.19
CA ARG A 136 -1.33 4.88 -10.41
C ARG A 136 -2.77 4.38 -10.33
N ILE A 137 -3.03 3.26 -9.64
CA ILE A 137 -4.39 2.74 -9.43
C ILE A 137 -5.26 3.77 -8.68
N PHE A 138 -4.66 4.56 -7.79
CA PHE A 138 -5.33 5.63 -7.05
C PHE A 138 -5.21 7.00 -7.71
N ASP A 139 -4.86 7.04 -9.00
CA ASP A 139 -4.68 8.27 -9.77
C ASP A 139 -3.72 9.24 -9.04
N SER A 140 -2.60 8.65 -8.61
CA SER A 140 -1.51 9.30 -7.88
C SER A 140 -0.16 8.82 -8.45
N HIS A 141 0.94 9.38 -7.98
CA HIS A 141 2.29 8.96 -8.38
C HIS A 141 3.19 8.78 -7.15
N LEU A 142 4.34 8.13 -7.30
CA LEU A 142 5.35 8.13 -6.23
C LEU A 142 5.73 9.56 -5.86
N VAL A 143 5.92 9.81 -4.57
CA VAL A 143 6.15 11.17 -4.04
C VAL A 143 7.33 11.87 -4.69
N THR A 144 7.18 13.17 -4.95
CA THR A 144 8.27 14.04 -5.42
C THR A 144 8.77 14.94 -4.30
N ILE A 145 10.03 15.37 -4.40
CA ILE A 145 10.63 16.28 -3.42
C ILE A 145 11.39 17.39 -4.16
N GLU A 146 10.63 18.39 -4.61
CA GLU A 146 11.12 19.50 -5.43
C GLU A 146 11.71 20.69 -4.64
N SER A 147 11.61 20.67 -3.30
CA SER A 147 12.11 21.74 -2.44
C SER A 147 12.53 21.26 -1.06
N GLU A 148 13.37 22.04 -0.37
CA GLU A 148 13.76 21.80 1.02
C GLU A 148 12.56 21.82 1.97
N ALA A 149 11.57 22.68 1.70
CA ALA A 149 10.34 22.74 2.47
C ALA A 149 9.58 21.41 2.41
N LYS A 150 9.45 20.83 1.20
CA LYS A 150 8.81 19.52 1.01
C LYS A 150 9.63 18.38 1.60
N GLN A 151 10.96 18.41 1.48
CA GLN A 151 11.85 17.46 2.14
C GLN A 151 11.60 17.40 3.64
N ARG A 152 11.48 18.56 4.29
CA ARG A 152 11.21 18.66 5.72
C ARG A 152 9.82 18.15 6.09
N ALA A 153 8.81 18.46 5.28
CA ALA A 153 7.46 17.98 5.48
C ALA A 153 7.39 16.44 5.36
N ILE A 154 8.03 15.86 4.34
CA ILE A 154 8.11 14.40 4.15
C ILE A 154 8.84 13.72 5.32
N PHE A 155 9.96 14.28 5.78
CA PHE A 155 10.65 13.75 6.96
C PHE A 155 9.76 13.68 8.20
N ARG A 156 9.01 14.75 8.49
CA ARG A 156 8.05 14.79 9.60
C ARG A 156 6.91 13.80 9.40
N PHE A 157 6.40 13.71 8.18
CA PHE A 157 5.34 12.77 7.81
C PHE A 157 5.78 11.31 8.01
N MET A 158 6.96 10.93 7.54
CA MET A 158 7.54 9.60 7.78
C MET A 158 7.69 9.31 9.28
N THR A 159 8.11 10.31 10.07
CA THR A 159 8.28 10.18 11.52
C THR A 159 6.95 9.94 12.22
N SER A 160 5.89 10.70 11.88
CA SER A 160 4.57 10.55 12.48
C SER A 160 3.88 9.23 12.11
N HIS A 161 4.24 8.64 10.97
CA HIS A 161 3.72 7.36 10.50
C HIS A 161 4.56 6.15 10.93
N ASN A 162 5.59 6.36 11.76
CA ASN A 162 6.53 5.33 12.19
C ASN A 162 7.06 4.53 10.98
N ALA A 163 7.53 5.26 9.96
CA ALA A 163 7.93 4.69 8.68
C ALA A 163 9.04 3.63 8.84
N SER A 164 9.01 2.64 7.96
CA SER A 164 10.11 1.70 7.75
C SER A 164 11.40 2.46 7.42
N ALA A 165 12.56 1.82 7.63
CA ALA A 165 13.88 2.46 7.50
C ALA A 165 14.13 3.11 6.13
N THR A 166 13.48 2.60 5.08
CA THR A 166 13.65 3.02 3.68
C THR A 166 12.33 3.03 2.94
N SER A 167 12.16 4.01 2.06
CA SER A 167 10.99 4.13 1.19
C SER A 167 11.37 4.54 -0.24
N TRP A 168 10.67 4.02 -1.24
CA TRP A 168 10.76 4.50 -2.62
C TRP A 168 10.21 5.92 -2.75
N ILE A 169 10.88 6.73 -3.58
CA ILE A 169 10.40 8.02 -4.07
C ILE A 169 10.41 8.05 -5.60
N GLY A 170 9.69 8.98 -6.22
CA GLY A 170 9.47 9.02 -7.66
C GLY A 170 10.66 9.54 -8.50
N LEU A 171 11.89 9.51 -7.97
CA LEU A 171 13.09 9.95 -8.69
C LEU A 171 13.73 8.75 -9.38
N VAL A 172 13.97 8.87 -10.69
CA VAL A 172 14.57 7.79 -11.50
C VAL A 172 15.66 8.33 -12.42
N SER A 173 16.61 7.46 -12.76
CA SER A 173 17.67 7.79 -13.70
C SER A 173 17.12 7.93 -15.13
N THR A 174 17.60 8.95 -15.85
CA THR A 174 17.37 9.20 -17.27
C THR A 174 18.39 8.52 -18.16
N LYS A 175 19.53 8.11 -17.60
CA LYS A 175 20.61 7.40 -18.28
C LYS A 175 21.15 6.33 -17.34
N PRO A 176 20.62 5.10 -17.44
CA PRO A 176 21.07 4.02 -16.59
C PRO A 176 22.58 3.79 -16.71
N GLY A 177 23.27 3.66 -15.57
CA GLY A 177 24.72 3.46 -15.53
C GLY A 177 25.58 4.72 -15.68
N THR A 178 25.02 5.93 -15.55
CA THR A 178 25.80 7.18 -15.48
C THR A 178 25.54 7.94 -14.18
N HIS A 179 26.61 8.33 -13.46
CA HIS A 179 26.55 8.95 -12.13
C HIS A 179 26.54 10.49 -12.17
N SER A 180 25.98 11.09 -13.22
CA SER A 180 25.89 12.55 -13.26
C SER A 180 24.73 13.03 -12.40
N ARG A 181 24.96 14.08 -11.61
CA ARG A 181 23.91 14.81 -10.89
C ARG A 181 22.81 15.37 -11.80
N HIS A 182 23.00 15.37 -13.12
CA HIS A 182 22.04 15.86 -14.11
C HIS A 182 21.24 14.76 -14.80
N ASP A 183 21.49 13.49 -14.50
CA ASP A 183 20.81 12.37 -15.16
C ASP A 183 19.58 11.87 -14.37
N TRP A 184 18.93 12.71 -13.56
CA TRP A 184 17.74 12.33 -12.77
C TRP A 184 16.48 13.09 -13.18
N ARG A 185 15.33 12.44 -13.11
CA ARG A 185 14.02 13.08 -13.31
C ARG A 185 12.97 12.54 -12.35
N TRP A 186 12.02 13.40 -11.98
CA TRP A 186 10.80 12.97 -11.31
C TRP A 186 9.84 12.35 -12.33
N GLU A 187 9.30 11.17 -12.01
CA GLU A 187 8.35 10.48 -12.89
C GLU A 187 7.02 11.23 -13.06
N ALA A 188 6.67 12.08 -12.10
CA ALA A 188 5.54 12.99 -12.17
C ALA A 188 5.72 14.14 -13.18
N GLY A 189 6.92 14.29 -13.75
CA GLY A 189 7.23 15.34 -14.73
C GLY A 189 7.55 16.71 -14.14
N VAL A 190 7.58 16.84 -12.81
CA VAL A 190 8.00 18.08 -12.14
C VAL A 190 9.52 18.32 -12.30
N PRO A 191 9.99 19.58 -12.30
CA PRO A 191 11.41 19.87 -12.43
C PRO A 191 12.27 19.26 -11.32
N TYR A 192 13.44 18.71 -11.68
CA TYR A 192 14.45 18.28 -10.72
C TYR A 192 15.31 19.48 -10.28
N SER A 193 14.86 20.18 -9.24
CA SER A 193 15.50 21.41 -8.71
C SER A 193 16.13 21.27 -7.33
N TYR A 194 15.87 20.15 -6.64
CA TYR A 194 16.31 19.92 -5.27
C TYR A 194 16.85 18.49 -5.13
N SER A 195 17.83 18.32 -4.24
CA SER A 195 18.40 17.02 -3.93
C SER A 195 18.87 16.93 -2.49
N ASN A 196 18.70 15.77 -1.86
CA ASN A 196 19.21 15.49 -0.51
C ASN A 196 20.01 14.18 -0.47
N TRP A 197 20.97 14.04 -1.39
CA TRP A 197 21.81 12.85 -1.54
C TRP A 197 22.61 12.54 -0.27
N ASP A 198 22.69 11.26 0.08
CA ASP A 198 23.64 10.75 1.05
C ASP A 198 25.07 10.84 0.50
N HIS A 199 26.01 11.32 1.31
CA HIS A 199 27.38 11.64 0.89
C HIS A 199 28.34 10.44 0.97
N ILE A 200 27.86 9.26 1.37
CA ILE A 200 28.72 8.15 1.79
C ILE A 200 29.10 7.17 0.67
N ASP A 201 28.51 7.21 -0.53
CA ASP A 201 28.72 6.15 -1.53
C ASP A 201 29.29 6.64 -2.89
N PRO A 202 30.48 6.16 -3.30
CA PRO A 202 30.98 6.30 -4.67
C PRO A 202 30.53 5.19 -5.63
N ASP A 203 29.91 4.10 -5.16
CA ASP A 203 29.68 2.85 -5.94
C ASP A 203 28.20 2.39 -5.99
N ALA A 204 27.27 3.31 -6.16
CA ALA A 204 25.87 2.95 -6.34
C ALA A 204 25.49 3.05 -7.84
N ASP A 205 25.29 1.88 -8.46
CA ASP A 205 24.85 1.69 -9.85
C ASP A 205 23.31 1.64 -9.98
N GLY A 206 22.60 2.18 -8.98
CA GLY A 206 21.15 2.14 -8.90
C GLY A 206 20.50 3.14 -9.87
N ASN A 207 19.33 2.77 -10.39
CA ASN A 207 18.55 3.66 -11.27
C ASN A 207 17.32 4.25 -10.58
N CYS A 208 17.11 3.89 -9.32
CA CYS A 208 15.88 4.11 -8.57
C CYS A 208 16.22 4.60 -7.17
N ILE A 209 15.45 5.54 -6.63
CA ILE A 209 15.84 6.26 -5.42
C ILE A 209 14.99 5.89 -4.23
N ILE A 210 15.66 5.57 -3.14
CA ILE A 210 15.06 5.48 -1.81
C ILE A 210 15.35 6.75 -1.00
N ILE A 211 14.46 7.04 -0.07
CA ILE A 211 14.68 7.95 1.06
C ILE A 211 14.82 7.14 2.35
N TYR A 212 15.80 7.50 3.17
CA TYR A 212 15.96 6.97 4.53
C TYR A 212 15.13 7.76 5.53
N THR A 213 14.86 7.18 6.69
CA THR A 213 14.17 7.89 7.79
C THR A 213 14.93 9.11 8.31
N ASN A 214 16.23 9.23 8.04
CA ASN A 214 17.01 10.45 8.31
C ASN A 214 16.84 11.55 7.23
N GLY A 215 16.04 11.28 6.19
CA GLY A 215 15.72 12.17 5.09
C GLY A 215 16.68 12.11 3.89
N GLN A 216 17.83 11.45 4.01
CA GLN A 216 18.81 11.37 2.93
C GLN A 216 18.39 10.39 1.84
N TRP A 217 18.83 10.64 0.61
CA TRP A 217 18.48 9.85 -0.57
C TRP A 217 19.64 9.02 -1.02
N ARG A 218 19.35 7.83 -1.54
CA ARG A 218 20.35 6.97 -2.15
C ARG A 218 19.74 6.18 -3.28
N ASP A 219 20.54 5.94 -4.31
CA ASP A 219 20.16 5.09 -5.41
C ASP A 219 20.34 3.61 -5.06
N ARG A 220 19.44 2.81 -5.62
CA ARG A 220 19.28 1.38 -5.37
C ARG A 220 18.86 0.66 -6.64
N ALA A 221 19.04 -0.66 -6.63
CA ALA A 221 18.49 -1.48 -7.69
C ALA A 221 16.96 -1.45 -7.60
N CYS A 222 16.29 -1.17 -8.72
CA CYS A 222 14.83 -0.99 -8.76
C CYS A 222 14.03 -2.23 -8.33
N THR A 223 14.69 -3.40 -8.31
CA THR A 223 14.17 -4.70 -7.89
C THR A 223 14.27 -4.95 -6.39
N GLU A 224 14.90 -4.05 -5.62
CA GLU A 224 14.89 -4.13 -4.16
C GLU A 224 13.48 -3.88 -3.60
N HIS A 225 13.21 -4.33 -2.37
CA HIS A 225 11.88 -4.20 -1.78
C HIS A 225 11.89 -3.14 -0.68
N HIS A 226 11.14 -2.06 -0.89
CA HIS A 226 11.03 -0.95 0.06
C HIS A 226 9.58 -0.52 0.22
N SER A 227 9.26 0.05 1.38
CA SER A 227 8.00 0.78 1.57
C SER A 227 7.92 1.96 0.60
N PHE A 228 6.80 2.66 0.48
CA PHE A 228 6.72 3.77 -0.48
C PHE A 228 5.68 4.81 -0.07
N MET A 229 5.74 5.96 -0.73
CA MET A 229 4.77 7.04 -0.54
C MET A 229 4.16 7.43 -1.87
N CYS A 230 2.83 7.53 -1.90
CA CYS A 230 2.09 8.06 -3.04
C CYS A 230 1.73 9.52 -2.79
N GLU A 231 1.76 10.32 -3.84
CA GLU A 231 1.41 11.73 -3.84
C GLU A 231 0.32 12.02 -4.87
N LYS A 232 -0.64 12.84 -4.45
CA LYS A 232 -1.72 13.34 -5.29
C LYS A 232 -1.84 14.85 -5.21
N ASN A 233 -2.27 15.46 -6.32
CA ASN A 233 -2.57 16.88 -6.37
C ASN A 233 -3.73 17.22 -5.45
N GLN A 234 -3.68 18.42 -4.86
CA GLN A 234 -4.79 19.01 -4.13
C GLN A 234 -5.88 19.39 -5.14
N SER A 235 -7.09 18.83 -4.98
CA SER A 235 -8.28 19.16 -5.77
C SER A 235 -8.99 20.38 -5.21
#